data_AF-A0ABC8LVN4-F1
#
_entry.id   AF-A0ABC8LVN4-F1
#
_cell.length_a   1.000
_cell.length_b   1.000
_cell.length_c   1.000
_cell.angle_alpha   90.00
_cell.angle_beta   90.00
_cell.angle_gamma   90.00
#
_symmetry.space_group_name_H-M   'P 1'
#
loop_
_entity.id
_entity.type
_entity.pdbx_description
1 polymer ?
#
loop_
_entity_poly.entity_id
_entity_poly.type
_entity_poly.pdbx_seq_one_letter_code
_entity_poly.pdbx_strand_id
1 'polypeptide(L)'
;MYIKSRNGWRIFCGVNGVRAGESLTLELIRGGESPRLKFSSNMEQPPFEADTRGDKRARWNQEIREKTAEEGEPSHRTKASNKTNANQENLQDKQPCSDSDLTTKVKNSVVSTLTSIRQFREELNTKEKELEDSLQKINNLG
;
A
#
# COMPACT_ATOMS: atom_id res chain seq x y z
N MET A 1 -9.73 -6.15 5.69
CA MET A 1 -8.48 -6.08 4.92
C MET A 1 -7.83 -4.74 5.21
N TYR A 2 -6.58 -4.71 5.69
CA TYR A 2 -5.84 -3.47 5.90
C TYR A 2 -4.94 -3.22 4.70
N ILE A 3 -5.12 -2.09 4.03
CA ILE A 3 -4.31 -1.69 2.88
C ILE A 3 -3.20 -0.78 3.41
N LYS A 4 -1.99 -1.33 3.57
CA LYS A 4 -0.83 -0.60 4.12
C LYS A 4 0.24 -0.26 3.08
N SER A 5 0.04 -0.61 1.82
CA SER A 5 1.05 -0.45 0.77
C SER A 5 0.43 -0.20 -0.61
N ARG A 6 1.23 0.34 -1.53
CA ARG A 6 0.86 0.53 -2.94
C ARG A 6 0.38 -0.76 -3.60
N ASN A 7 0.99 -1.90 -3.23
CA ASN A 7 0.59 -3.22 -3.72
C ASN A 7 -0.77 -3.63 -3.15
N GLY A 8 -1.04 -3.34 -1.87
CA GLY A 8 -2.35 -3.58 -1.26
C GLY A 8 -3.46 -2.77 -1.94
N TRP A 9 -3.19 -1.52 -2.33
CA TRP A 9 -4.13 -0.68 -3.06
C TRP A 9 -4.39 -1.23 -4.46
N ARG A 10 -3.34 -1.64 -5.18
CA ARG A 10 -3.46 -2.26 -6.51
C ARG A 10 -4.33 -3.52 -6.47
N ILE A 11 -4.12 -4.39 -5.48
CA ILE A 11 -4.92 -5.61 -5.29
C ILE A 11 -6.36 -5.26 -4.95
N PHE A 12 -6.58 -4.30 -4.06
CA PHE A 12 -7.92 -3.83 -3.71
C PHE A 12 -8.67 -3.30 -4.94
N CYS A 13 -8.04 -2.46 -5.76
CA CYS A 13 -8.64 -1.96 -7.00
C CYS A 13 -8.98 -3.10 -7.97
N GLY A 14 -8.07 -4.06 -8.17
CA GLY A 14 -8.31 -5.21 -9.04
C GLY A 14 -9.49 -6.08 -8.59
N VAL A 15 -9.57 -6.38 -7.29
CA VAL A 15 -10.67 -7.19 -6.72
C VAL A 15 -12.02 -6.46 -6.78
N ASN A 16 -12.01 -5.14 -6.65
CA ASN A 16 -13.24 -4.34 -6.73
C ASN A 16 -13.55 -3.84 -8.14
N GLY A 17 -12.72 -4.18 -9.13
CA GLY A 17 -12.91 -3.80 -10.54
C GLY A 17 -12.76 -2.31 -10.81
N VAL A 18 -12.12 -1.55 -9.92
CA VAL A 18 -11.92 -0.11 -10.04
C VAL A 18 -10.81 0.17 -11.06
N ARG A 19 -11.14 0.93 -12.12
CA ARG A 19 -10.19 1.32 -13.17
C ARG A 19 -9.60 2.71 -12.93
N ALA A 20 -8.49 2.99 -13.59
CA ALA A 20 -7.92 4.33 -13.61
C ALA A 20 -8.90 5.30 -14.28
N GLY A 21 -9.17 6.43 -13.63
CA GLY A 21 -10.13 7.42 -14.09
C GLY A 21 -11.58 7.19 -13.63
N GLU A 22 -11.89 6.05 -13.00
CA GLU A 22 -13.20 5.84 -12.37
C GLU A 22 -13.27 6.50 -11.00
N SER A 23 -14.44 7.05 -10.67
CA SER A 23 -14.72 7.58 -9.34
C SER A 23 -15.12 6.43 -8.41
N LEU A 24 -14.61 6.46 -7.19
CA LEU A 24 -14.99 5.51 -6.14
C LEU A 24 -15.48 6.25 -4.90
N THR A 25 -16.41 5.63 -4.18
CA THR A 25 -16.94 6.19 -2.94
C THR A 25 -16.47 5.36 -1.75
N LEU A 26 -15.89 6.03 -0.75
CA LEU A 26 -15.52 5.44 0.52
C LEU A 26 -16.33 6.10 1.62
N GLU A 27 -17.12 5.31 2.34
CA GLU A 27 -17.83 5.75 3.54
C GLU A 27 -16.93 5.60 4.76
N LEU A 28 -16.79 6.68 5.53
CA LEU A 28 -16.08 6.67 6.79
C LEU A 28 -17.03 6.23 7.91
N ILE A 29 -16.79 5.04 8.46
CA ILE A 29 -17.50 4.52 9.62
C ILE A 29 -16.67 4.82 10.86
N ARG A 30 -17.14 5.78 11.66
CA ARG A 30 -16.58 6.12 12.98
C ARG A 30 -17.35 5.32 14.04
N GLY A 31 -16.76 4.21 14.50
CA GLY A 31 -17.44 3.29 15.42
C GLY A 31 -16.48 2.50 16.31
N GLY A 32 -15.39 3.11 16.76
CA GLY A 32 -14.40 2.49 17.66
C GLY A 32 -13.05 3.21 17.65
N GLU A 33 -12.05 2.64 18.34
CA GLU A 33 -10.68 3.17 18.42
C GLU A 33 -9.98 3.31 17.06
N SER A 34 -10.45 2.59 16.03
CA SER A 34 -9.92 2.65 14.68
C SER A 34 -11.04 2.93 13.67
N PRO A 35 -11.04 4.10 12.99
CA PRO A 35 -12.01 4.38 11.95
C PRO A 35 -11.84 3.41 10.76
N ARG A 36 -12.96 3.02 10.15
CA ARG A 36 -12.97 2.10 9.01
C ARG A 36 -13.51 2.80 7.78
N LEU A 37 -12.88 2.57 6.63
CA LEU A 37 -13.40 2.98 5.34
C LEU A 37 -14.11 1.79 4.69
N LYS A 38 -15.40 1.95 4.40
CA LYS A 38 -16.20 1.00 3.65
C LYS A 38 -16.25 1.44 2.20
N PHE A 39 -16.01 0.51 1.29
CA PHE A 39 -16.19 0.75 -0.14
C PHE A 39 -17.67 0.67 -0.49
N SER A 40 -18.19 1.74 -1.08
CA SER A 40 -19.56 1.82 -1.60
C SER A 40 -19.49 1.92 -3.12
N SER A 41 -19.97 0.88 -3.79
CA SER A 41 -20.10 0.87 -5.24
C SER A 41 -21.41 1.55 -5.59
N ASN A 42 -21.35 2.80 -6.03
CA ASN A 42 -22.47 3.48 -6.67
C ASN A 42 -22.48 3.10 -8.15
N MET A 43 -22.73 1.83 -8.46
CA MET A 43 -23.21 1.48 -9.79
C MET A 43 -24.73 1.46 -9.70
N GLU A 44 -25.39 2.53 -10.13
CA GLU A 44 -26.70 2.34 -10.75
C GLU A 44 -26.50 1.27 -11.81
N GLN A 45 -27.15 0.10 -11.65
CA GLN A 45 -27.11 -0.93 -12.66
C GLN A 45 -27.64 -0.33 -13.97
N PRO A 46 -26.84 -0.27 -15.06
CA PRO A 46 -27.46 -0.32 -16.36
C PRO A 46 -28.14 -1.69 -16.45
N PRO A 47 -29.42 -1.77 -16.85
CA PRO A 47 -29.99 -3.05 -17.20
C PRO A 47 -29.21 -3.56 -18.43
N PHE A 48 -28.68 -4.79 -18.35
CA PHE A 48 -27.78 -5.45 -19.32
C PHE A 48 -26.29 -5.22 -18.99
N GLU A 49 -25.49 -6.17 -18.48
CA GLU A 49 -25.44 -7.61 -18.69
C GLU A 49 -25.03 -8.31 -17.38
N ALA A 50 -25.81 -9.30 -16.96
CA ALA A 50 -25.46 -10.21 -15.89
C ALA A 50 -24.48 -11.27 -16.43
N ASP A 51 -23.16 -11.05 -16.32
CA ASP A 51 -22.21 -12.18 -16.18
C ASP A 51 -20.77 -11.82 -15.78
N THR A 52 -20.27 -10.62 -16.03
CA THR A 52 -18.79 -10.44 -16.07
C THR A 52 -18.08 -10.27 -14.71
N ARG A 53 -18.78 -10.31 -13.56
CA ARG A 53 -18.16 -10.02 -12.24
C ARG A 53 -17.33 -11.20 -11.70
N GLY A 54 -17.76 -12.44 -11.94
CA GLY A 54 -17.00 -13.65 -11.59
C GLY A 54 -15.74 -13.79 -12.44
N ASP A 55 -15.89 -13.54 -13.74
CA ASP A 55 -14.82 -13.64 -14.73
C ASP A 55 -13.68 -12.63 -14.52
N LYS A 56 -14.01 -11.39 -14.13
CA LYS A 56 -12.99 -10.37 -13.84
C LYS A 56 -12.14 -10.73 -12.61
N ARG A 57 -12.75 -11.35 -11.59
CA ARG A 57 -12.05 -11.81 -10.39
C ARG A 57 -11.16 -13.02 -10.70
N ALA A 58 -11.66 -13.98 -11.48
CA ALA A 58 -10.89 -15.15 -11.91
C ALA A 58 -9.66 -14.74 -12.73
N ARG A 59 -9.82 -13.80 -13.67
CA ARG A 59 -8.74 -13.26 -14.50
C ARG A 59 -7.63 -12.57 -13.68
N TRP A 60 -8.00 -11.72 -12.73
CA TRP A 60 -7.01 -11.07 -11.84
C TRP A 60 -6.29 -12.10 -10.94
N ASN A 61 -7.01 -13.11 -10.43
CA ASN A 61 -6.40 -14.18 -9.63
C ASN A 61 -5.40 -15.00 -10.44
N GLN A 62 -5.62 -15.20 -11.74
CA GLN A 62 -4.66 -15.83 -12.65
C GLN A 62 -3.42 -14.96 -12.88
N GLU A 63 -3.60 -13.65 -13.14
CA GLU A 63 -2.48 -12.71 -13.32
C GLU A 63 -1.60 -12.59 -12.07
N ILE A 64 -2.20 -12.65 -10.87
CA ILE A 64 -1.45 -12.69 -9.60
C ILE A 64 -0.60 -13.97 -9.53
N ARG A 65 -1.16 -15.16 -9.87
CA ARG A 65 -0.42 -16.43 -9.82
C ARG A 65 0.76 -16.43 -10.80
N GLU A 66 0.58 -15.90 -12.00
CA GLU A 66 1.63 -15.78 -13.01
C GLU A 66 2.74 -14.81 -12.56
N LYS A 67 2.40 -13.66 -11.97
CA LYS A 67 3.41 -12.71 -11.46
C LYS A 67 4.11 -13.14 -10.18
N THR A 68 3.57 -14.09 -9.42
CA THR A 68 4.26 -14.72 -8.28
C THR A 68 5.10 -15.93 -8.65
N ALA A 69 5.02 -16.41 -9.91
CA ALA A 69 5.78 -17.56 -10.38
C ALA A 69 7.17 -17.21 -10.99
N GLU A 70 7.43 -15.94 -11.30
CA GLU A 70 8.74 -15.48 -11.83
C GLU A 70 9.72 -14.97 -10.76
N GLU A 71 9.31 -14.92 -9.49
CA GLU A 71 10.23 -14.69 -8.35
C GLU A 71 10.63 -16.03 -7.72
N GLY A 72 11.03 -16.97 -8.56
CA GLY A 72 11.75 -18.18 -8.17
C GLY A 72 13.26 -17.92 -8.28
N GLU A 73 13.92 -17.82 -7.14
CA GLU A 73 15.34 -18.17 -6.88
C GLU A 73 16.28 -18.31 -8.10
N PRO A 74 17.41 -17.56 -8.16
CA PRO A 74 18.51 -17.93 -9.02
C PRO A 74 19.15 -19.22 -8.51
N SER A 75 18.66 -20.34 -9.04
CA SER A 75 19.24 -21.67 -8.90
C SER A 75 20.67 -21.66 -9.44
N HIS A 76 21.64 -21.47 -8.53
CA HIS A 76 23.06 -21.63 -8.82
C HIS A 76 23.35 -23.05 -9.31
N ARG A 77 23.66 -23.11 -10.61
CA ARG A 77 24.14 -24.27 -11.34
C ARG A 77 25.41 -24.81 -10.68
N THR A 78 25.34 -25.96 -10.01
CA THR A 78 26.54 -26.72 -9.61
C THR A 78 26.89 -27.74 -10.69
N LYS A 79 28.06 -27.56 -11.31
CA LYS A 79 28.75 -28.62 -12.08
C LYS A 79 30.20 -28.73 -11.59
N ALA A 80 30.51 -29.94 -11.13
CA ALA A 80 31.80 -30.65 -11.10
C ALA A 80 32.98 -30.11 -10.27
N SER A 81 33.25 -30.87 -9.19
CA SER A 81 34.54 -31.47 -8.75
C SER A 81 35.84 -30.73 -9.06
N ASN A 82 36.65 -30.49 -8.02
CA ASN A 82 38.00 -31.06 -7.85
C ASN A 82 38.45 -31.00 -6.38
N LYS A 83 39.20 -32.03 -5.99
CA LYS A 83 39.60 -32.46 -4.65
C LYS A 83 40.99 -31.93 -4.29
N THR A 84 41.19 -31.38 -3.09
CA THR A 84 42.42 -31.52 -2.29
C THR A 84 42.16 -31.22 -0.80
N ASN A 85 42.78 -32.05 0.05
CA ASN A 85 42.72 -32.04 1.51
C ASN A 85 43.68 -31.00 2.11
N ALA A 86 43.34 -30.41 3.25
CA ALA A 86 44.23 -30.21 4.41
C ALA A 86 43.45 -29.65 5.60
N ASN A 87 43.80 -30.10 6.79
CA ASN A 87 43.08 -29.95 8.05
C ASN A 87 43.22 -28.57 8.72
N GLN A 88 42.33 -28.36 9.69
CA GLN A 88 42.62 -27.84 11.03
C GLN A 88 42.20 -26.39 11.35
N GLU A 89 41.10 -26.33 12.13
CA GLU A 89 40.83 -25.45 13.28
C GLU A 89 40.89 -23.92 13.08
N ASN A 90 39.82 -23.20 13.46
CA ASN A 90 39.84 -22.15 14.51
C ASN A 90 38.58 -21.23 14.46
N LEU A 91 37.95 -21.09 15.64
CA LEU A 91 36.98 -20.09 16.13
C LEU A 91 35.67 -19.81 15.35
N GLN A 92 34.57 -20.21 16.00
CA GLN A 92 33.24 -19.68 15.77
C GLN A 92 33.21 -18.20 16.14
N ASP A 93 33.24 -17.31 15.16
CA ASP A 93 32.73 -15.94 15.33
C ASP A 93 31.33 -15.86 14.70
N LYS A 94 30.32 -15.86 15.57
CA LYS A 94 28.93 -15.54 15.20
C LYS A 94 28.91 -14.09 14.72
N GLN A 95 28.88 -13.88 13.41
CA GLN A 95 28.52 -12.58 12.82
C GLN A 95 27.16 -12.14 13.39
N PRO A 96 27.06 -10.98 14.06
CA PRO A 96 25.76 -10.40 14.40
C PRO A 96 25.08 -9.95 13.11
N CYS A 97 23.86 -10.41 12.87
CA CYS A 97 23.06 -10.04 11.70
C CYS A 97 22.67 -8.55 11.69
N SER A 98 22.42 -8.05 10.48
CA SER A 98 22.21 -6.65 10.06
C SER A 98 20.97 -5.92 10.63
N ASP A 99 20.80 -5.85 11.95
CA ASP A 99 19.65 -5.16 12.58
C ASP A 99 19.71 -3.62 12.47
N SER A 100 20.87 -3.03 12.14
CA SER A 100 21.02 -1.57 12.02
C SER A 100 20.32 -0.99 10.78
N ASP A 101 20.33 -1.72 9.65
CA ASP A 101 19.77 -1.26 8.38
C ASP A 101 18.23 -1.25 8.38
N LEU A 102 17.61 -2.15 9.13
CA LEU A 102 16.16 -2.14 9.32
C LEU A 102 15.73 -0.97 10.21
N THR A 103 16.49 -0.73 11.28
CA THR A 103 16.22 0.33 12.25
C THR A 103 16.29 1.72 11.61
N THR A 104 17.26 1.95 10.72
CA THR A 104 17.39 3.22 9.99
C THR A 104 16.25 3.43 8.98
N LYS A 105 15.82 2.39 8.27
CA LYS A 105 14.66 2.44 7.35
C LYS A 105 13.37 2.77 8.08
N VAL A 106 13.12 2.12 9.22
CA VAL A 106 11.93 2.39 10.04
C VAL A 106 11.96 3.81 10.57
N LYS A 107 13.10 4.27 11.10
CA LYS A 107 13.27 5.66 11.57
C LYS A 107 12.97 6.67 10.46
N ASN A 108 13.52 6.46 9.25
CA ASN A 108 13.28 7.35 8.12
C ASN A 108 11.82 7.33 7.67
N SER A 109 11.16 6.16 7.67
CA SER A 109 9.73 6.05 7.36
C SER A 109 8.87 6.82 8.35
N VAL A 110 9.17 6.73 9.66
CA VAL A 110 8.44 7.47 10.70
C VAL A 110 8.66 8.97 10.55
N VAL A 111 9.91 9.41 10.39
CA VAL A 111 10.24 10.83 10.19
C VAL A 111 9.53 11.38 8.96
N SER A 112 9.56 10.66 7.84
CA SER A 112 8.86 11.05 6.61
C SER A 112 7.35 11.19 6.84
N THR A 113 6.73 10.22 7.52
CA THR A 113 5.30 10.25 7.82
C THR A 113 4.94 11.46 8.70
N LEU A 114 5.75 11.74 9.73
CA LEU A 114 5.55 12.91 10.60
C LEU A 114 5.68 14.22 9.84
N THR A 115 6.62 14.33 8.91
CA THR A 115 6.78 15.51 8.05
C THR A 115 5.55 15.73 7.19
N SER A 116 5.03 14.69 6.53
CA SER A 116 3.81 14.80 5.73
C SER A 116 2.59 15.20 6.56
N ILE A 117 2.44 14.66 7.78
CA ILE A 117 1.36 15.05 8.69
C ILE A 117 1.47 16.54 9.06
N ARG A 118 2.67 17.03 9.36
CA ARG A 118 2.89 18.44 9.68
C ARG A 118 2.54 19.35 8.50
N GLN A 119 2.99 19.01 7.30
CA GLN A 119 2.66 19.78 6.09
C GLN A 119 1.15 19.86 5.87
N PHE A 120 0.46 18.72 5.95
CA PHE A 120 -0.99 18.68 5.79
C PHE A 120 -1.72 19.52 6.85
N ARG A 121 -1.22 19.56 8.08
CA ARG A 121 -1.79 20.43 9.13
C ARG A 121 -1.65 21.92 8.79
N GLU A 122 -0.51 22.35 8.27
CA GLU A 122 -0.33 23.75 7.86
C GLU A 122 -1.25 24.13 6.70
N GLU A 123 -1.39 23.23 5.71
CA GLU A 123 -2.34 23.42 4.61
C GLU A 123 -3.79 23.53 5.11
N LEU A 124 -4.18 22.66 6.05
CA LEU A 124 -5.51 22.65 6.63
C LEU A 124 -5.80 23.93 7.41
N ASN A 125 -4.86 24.38 8.25
CA ASN A 125 -4.97 25.64 8.98
C ASN A 125 -5.09 26.84 8.02
N THR A 126 -4.36 26.82 6.90
CA THR A 126 -4.45 27.86 5.88
C THR A 126 -5.85 27.90 5.26
N LYS A 127 -6.40 26.74 4.90
CA LYS A 127 -7.75 26.64 4.32
C LYS A 127 -8.85 27.01 5.30
N GLU A 128 -8.69 26.69 6.59
CA GLU A 128 -9.59 27.14 7.64
C GLU A 128 -9.64 28.67 7.72
N LYS A 129 -8.47 29.33 7.73
CA LYS A 129 -8.38 30.79 7.76
C LYS A 129 -9.01 31.44 6.51
N GLU A 130 -8.75 30.89 5.32
CA GLU A 130 -9.37 31.39 4.07
C GLU A 130 -10.91 31.34 4.12
N LEU A 131 -11.47 30.28 4.72
CA LEU A 131 -12.92 30.14 4.89
C LEU A 131 -13.47 31.12 5.93
N GLU A 132 -12.76 31.32 7.04
CA GLU A 132 -13.16 32.29 8.08
C GLU A 132 -13.14 33.73 7.54
N ASP A 133 -12.11 34.10 6.78
CA ASP A 133 -12.03 35.40 6.09
C ASP A 133 -13.19 35.57 5.09
N SER A 134 -13.54 34.50 4.36
CA SER A 134 -14.67 34.52 3.42
C SER A 134 -16.01 34.71 4.14
N LEU A 135 -16.20 34.04 5.28
CA LEU A 135 -17.40 34.16 6.11
C LEU A 135 -17.53 35.57 6.69
N GLN A 136 -16.44 36.15 7.19
CA GLN A 136 -16.42 37.52 7.68
C GLN A 136 -16.78 38.51 6.56
N LYS A 137 -16.28 38.29 5.34
CA LYS A 137 -16.64 39.11 4.18
C LYS A 137 -18.13 39.04 3.85
N ILE A 138 -18.75 37.85 3.92
CA ILE A 138 -20.20 37.68 3.71
C ILE A 138 -20.98 38.45 4.77
N ASN A 139 -20.60 38.35 6.04
CA ASN A 139 -21.28 39.05 7.14
C ASN A 139 -21.20 40.57 7.02
N ASN A 140 -20.12 41.11 6.44
CA ASN A 140 -19.98 42.56 6.22
C ASN A 140 -20.80 43.09 5.02
N LEU A 141 -21.39 42.21 4.21
CA LEU A 141 -22.18 42.57 3.02
C LEU A 141 -23.70 42.62 3.28
N GLY A 142 -24.16 42.09 4.42
CA GLY A 142 -25.56 42.14 4.87
C GLY A 142 -25.77 43.19 5.95
#